data_AF-A0A8J6ECH0-F1
#
_entry.id   AF-A0A8J6ECH0-F1
#
_cell.length_a   1.000
_cell.length_b   1.000
_cell.length_c   1.000
_cell.angle_alpha   90.00
_cell.angle_beta   90.00
_cell.angle_gamma   90.00
#
_symmetry.space_group_name_H-M   'P 1'
#
loop_
_entity.id
_entity.type
_entity.pdbx_description
1 polymer ?
#
loop_
_entity_poly.entity_id
_entity_poly.type
_entity_poly.pdbx_seq_one_letter_code
_entity_poly.pdbx_strand_id
1 'polypeptide(L)'
;MTISLETKIPMLNNFHTYLYQPDWRFTESKDEHRQVLAEFPTISQEFRKLPAMYQKVIADTCHKVGVGMAEFSQKQIESLLDWDQYGHYASELVVIGVFRLLSASELEDTPVVEDPRLLNSMGLMFQKANIIRDYLEDQLEGRAFWPGEASMD
;
A
#
# COMPACT_ATOMS: atom_id res chain seq x y z
N MET A 1 -5.20 -15.58 -0.32
CA MET A 1 -6.14 -15.38 -1.46
C MET A 1 -7.59 -15.82 -1.16
N THR A 2 -8.13 -15.61 0.04
CA THR A 2 -9.46 -16.20 0.42
C THR A 2 -10.64 -15.24 0.28
N ILE A 3 -10.38 -13.96 0.01
CA ILE A 3 -11.40 -12.92 -0.16
C ILE A 3 -11.65 -12.74 -1.65
N SER A 4 -12.92 -12.83 -2.08
CA SER A 4 -13.30 -12.65 -3.49
C SER A 4 -12.99 -11.24 -3.99
N LEU A 5 -12.82 -11.08 -5.30
CA LEU A 5 -12.60 -9.76 -5.91
C LEU A 5 -13.79 -8.82 -5.69
N GLU A 6 -15.02 -9.35 -5.70
CA GLU A 6 -16.25 -8.60 -5.44
C GLU A 6 -16.25 -7.94 -4.06
N THR A 7 -15.69 -8.60 -3.04
CA THR A 7 -15.51 -8.02 -1.70
C THR A 7 -14.25 -7.15 -1.62
N LYS A 8 -13.14 -7.62 -2.21
CA LYS A 8 -11.83 -6.99 -2.08
C LYS A 8 -11.77 -5.63 -2.76
N ILE A 9 -12.27 -5.48 -3.98
CA ILE A 9 -12.16 -4.24 -4.77
C ILE A 9 -12.87 -3.06 -4.07
N PRO A 10 -14.15 -3.18 -3.64
CA PRO A 10 -14.80 -2.11 -2.89
C PRO A 10 -14.10 -1.83 -1.56
N MET A 11 -13.61 -2.87 -0.87
CA MET A 11 -12.90 -2.70 0.39
C MET A 11 -11.61 -1.89 0.22
N LEU A 12 -10.82 -2.17 -0.82
CA LEU A 12 -9.60 -1.42 -1.13
C LEU A 12 -9.90 0.04 -1.47
N ASN A 13 -10.84 0.29 -2.39
CA ASN A 13 -11.20 1.64 -2.81
C ASN A 13 -11.73 2.50 -1.64
N ASN A 14 -12.51 1.89 -0.75
CA ASN A 14 -13.14 2.59 0.38
C ASN A 14 -12.34 2.53 1.68
N PHE A 15 -11.17 1.88 1.72
CA PHE A 15 -10.43 1.65 2.97
C PHE A 15 -10.14 2.93 3.74
N HIS A 16 -9.77 4.00 3.02
CA HIS A 16 -9.53 5.32 3.60
C HIS A 16 -10.76 5.90 4.35
N THR A 17 -11.99 5.52 3.97
CA THR A 17 -13.22 5.96 4.65
C THR A 17 -13.43 5.24 5.98
N TYR A 18 -12.96 4.00 6.09
CA TYR A 18 -13.11 3.18 7.30
C TYR A 18 -12.29 3.72 8.47
N LEU A 19 -11.24 4.49 8.20
CA LEU A 19 -10.49 5.25 9.22
C LEU A 19 -11.39 6.18 10.05
N TYR A 20 -12.50 6.64 9.47
CA TYR A 20 -13.48 7.52 10.11
C TYR A 20 -14.73 6.80 10.64
N GLN A 21 -14.83 5.47 10.44
CA GLN A 21 -15.95 4.65 10.90
C GLN A 21 -15.56 3.92 12.19
N PRO A 22 -16.09 4.31 13.37
CA PRO A 22 -15.59 3.80 14.65
C PRO A 22 -15.72 2.29 14.82
N ASP A 23 -16.79 1.70 14.28
CA ASP A 23 -17.13 0.29 14.48
C ASP A 23 -16.69 -0.60 13.31
N TRP A 24 -16.06 -0.03 12.28
CA TRP A 24 -15.66 -0.82 11.11
C TRP A 24 -14.57 -1.82 11.49
N ARG A 25 -14.79 -3.08 11.10
CA ARG A 25 -13.85 -4.19 11.25
C ARG A 25 -14.12 -5.24 10.20
N PHE A 26 -13.12 -6.10 9.96
CA PHE A 26 -13.24 -7.21 9.02
C PHE A 26 -12.69 -8.50 9.63
N THR A 27 -13.56 -9.49 9.86
CA THR A 27 -13.25 -10.73 10.59
C THR A 27 -13.10 -11.96 9.70
N GLU A 28 -13.34 -11.83 8.39
CA GLU A 28 -13.30 -12.96 7.45
C GLU A 28 -11.90 -13.24 6.88
N SER A 29 -10.90 -12.42 7.26
CA SER A 29 -9.52 -12.63 6.84
C SER A 29 -8.93 -13.89 7.49
N LYS A 30 -8.31 -14.74 6.66
CA LYS A 30 -7.56 -15.93 7.10
C LYS A 30 -6.05 -15.69 7.15
N ASP A 31 -5.63 -14.46 6.91
CA ASP A 31 -4.24 -14.03 6.92
C ASP A 31 -3.62 -14.15 8.33
N GLU A 32 -2.29 -14.22 8.41
CA GLU A 32 -1.58 -14.20 9.68
C GLU A 32 -1.77 -12.88 10.43
N HIS A 33 -1.89 -11.76 9.71
CA HIS A 33 -2.08 -10.42 10.28
C HIS A 33 -3.56 -10.05 10.48
N ARG A 34 -4.50 -10.98 10.32
CA ARG A 34 -5.96 -10.74 10.41
C ARG A 34 -6.42 -9.95 11.64
N GLN A 35 -5.67 -10.00 12.74
CA GLN A 35 -5.98 -9.28 13.98
C GLN A 35 -6.09 -7.76 13.75
N VAL A 36 -5.26 -7.16 12.88
CA VAL A 36 -5.32 -5.70 12.63
C VAL A 36 -6.61 -5.28 11.94
N LEU A 37 -7.26 -6.19 11.20
CA LEU A 37 -8.56 -5.97 10.57
C LEU A 37 -9.72 -6.28 11.52
N ALA A 38 -9.59 -7.31 12.36
CA ALA A 38 -10.61 -7.67 13.34
C ALA A 38 -10.74 -6.63 14.46
N GLU A 39 -9.60 -6.08 14.90
CA GLU A 39 -9.48 -5.06 15.95
C GLU A 39 -9.25 -3.65 15.38
N PHE A 40 -9.60 -3.42 14.12
CA PHE A 40 -9.46 -2.13 13.44
C PHE A 40 -10.12 -0.94 14.16
N PRO A 41 -11.23 -1.09 14.93
CA PRO A 41 -11.77 -0.02 15.76
C PRO A 41 -10.73 0.63 16.67
N THR A 42 -9.80 -0.15 17.23
CA THR A 42 -8.70 0.33 18.08
C THR A 42 -7.71 1.19 17.28
N ILE A 43 -7.30 0.71 16.10
CA ILE A 43 -6.37 1.44 15.22
C ILE A 43 -6.99 2.74 14.73
N SER A 44 -8.24 2.67 14.26
CA SER A 44 -8.95 3.84 13.73
C SER A 44 -9.26 4.85 14.85
N GLN A 45 -9.45 4.41 16.10
CA GLN A 45 -9.59 5.29 17.25
C GLN A 45 -8.32 6.11 17.50
N GLU A 46 -7.14 5.49 17.50
CA GLU A 46 -5.87 6.21 17.67
C GLU A 46 -5.59 7.14 16.47
N PHE A 47 -5.88 6.69 15.25
CA PHE A 47 -5.81 7.53 14.06
C PHE A 47 -6.63 8.83 14.22
N ARG A 48 -7.88 8.73 14.69
CA ARG A 48 -8.77 9.89 14.87
C ARG A 48 -8.31 10.85 15.97
N LYS A 49 -7.39 10.45 16.86
CA LYS A 49 -6.78 11.33 17.86
C LYS A 49 -5.61 12.15 17.32
N LEU A 50 -5.06 11.78 16.15
CA LEU A 50 -3.95 12.51 15.55
C LEU A 50 -4.36 13.92 15.12
N PRO A 51 -3.44 14.90 15.09
CA PRO A 51 -3.66 16.16 14.41
C PRO A 51 -4.20 15.99 12.97
N ALA A 52 -5.11 16.87 12.56
CA ALA A 52 -5.82 16.79 11.28
C ALA A 52 -4.88 16.73 10.07
N MET A 53 -3.70 17.34 10.15
CA MET A 53 -2.69 17.29 9.09
C MET A 53 -2.15 15.87 8.86
N TYR A 54 -1.91 15.09 9.91
CA TYR A 54 -1.46 13.70 9.77
C TYR A 54 -2.59 12.80 9.30
N GLN A 55 -3.82 13.01 9.81
CA GLN A 55 -5.00 12.29 9.34
C GLN A 55 -5.18 12.43 7.82
N LYS A 56 -5.03 13.67 7.32
CA LYS A 56 -5.13 13.97 5.89
C LYS A 56 -4.07 13.24 5.06
N VAL A 57 -2.82 13.21 5.51
CA VAL A 57 -1.74 12.51 4.80
C VAL A 57 -2.01 11.01 4.75
N ILE A 58 -2.32 10.40 5.88
CA ILE A 58 -2.58 8.96 5.97
C ILE A 58 -3.80 8.56 5.11
N ALA A 59 -4.92 9.31 5.22
CA ALA A 59 -6.12 9.00 4.45
C ALA A 59 -5.91 9.15 2.93
N ASP A 60 -5.19 10.20 2.48
CA ASP A 60 -4.83 10.41 1.08
C ASP A 60 -3.93 9.27 0.55
N THR A 61 -2.92 8.87 1.33
CA THR A 61 -2.06 7.74 0.99
C THR A 61 -2.86 6.44 0.92
N CYS A 62 -3.68 6.12 1.92
CA CYS A 62 -4.53 4.92 1.94
C CYS A 62 -5.48 4.87 0.73
N HIS A 63 -6.05 6.02 0.32
CA HIS A 63 -6.92 6.08 -0.84
C HIS A 63 -6.17 5.73 -2.13
N LYS A 64 -5.02 6.36 -2.37
CA LYS A 64 -4.22 6.14 -3.58
C LYS A 64 -3.66 4.72 -3.66
N VAL A 65 -3.17 4.18 -2.54
CA VAL A 65 -2.74 2.78 -2.44
C VAL A 65 -3.92 1.84 -2.72
N GLY A 66 -5.09 2.10 -2.12
CA GLY A 66 -6.29 1.30 -2.33
C GLY A 66 -6.73 1.23 -3.80
N VAL A 67 -6.72 2.36 -4.49
CA VAL A 67 -7.04 2.43 -5.94
C VAL A 67 -6.06 1.59 -6.75
N GLY A 68 -4.75 1.75 -6.52
CA GLY A 68 -3.73 0.98 -7.23
C GLY A 68 -3.79 -0.52 -6.97
N MET A 69 -3.99 -0.91 -5.72
CA MET A 69 -4.12 -2.33 -5.35
C MET A 69 -5.40 -2.95 -5.93
N ALA A 70 -6.47 -2.17 -6.11
CA ALA A 70 -7.68 -2.63 -6.78
C ALA A 70 -7.46 -2.85 -8.29
N GLU A 71 -6.64 -2.03 -8.95
CA GLU A 71 -6.21 -2.21 -10.34
C GLU A 71 -5.39 -3.50 -10.49
N PHE A 72 -4.31 -3.65 -9.71
CA PHE A 72 -3.42 -4.82 -9.77
C PHE A 72 -4.00 -6.10 -9.14
N SER A 73 -5.17 -6.02 -8.50
CA SER A 73 -5.95 -7.22 -8.15
C SER A 73 -6.61 -7.88 -9.38
N GLN A 74 -6.70 -7.16 -10.49
CA GLN A 74 -7.37 -7.57 -11.73
C GLN A 74 -6.42 -7.61 -12.94
N LYS A 75 -5.18 -7.16 -12.76
CA LYS A 75 -4.17 -6.99 -13.81
C LYS A 75 -2.89 -7.73 -13.42
N GLN A 76 -2.30 -8.45 -14.36
CA GLN A 76 -0.98 -9.08 -14.19
C GLN A 76 0.14 -8.09 -14.52
N ILE A 77 1.33 -8.33 -13.96
CA ILE A 77 2.52 -7.53 -14.26
C ILE A 77 3.21 -8.13 -15.48
N GLU A 78 3.02 -7.54 -16.65
CA GLU A 78 3.56 -8.07 -17.91
C GLU A 78 4.84 -7.35 -18.32
N SER A 79 4.88 -6.02 -18.20
CA SER A 79 6.02 -5.19 -18.62
C SER A 79 6.82 -4.64 -17.45
N LEU A 80 8.05 -4.17 -17.72
CA LEU A 80 8.82 -3.38 -16.74
C LEU A 80 8.07 -2.12 -16.29
N LEU A 81 7.26 -1.53 -17.17
CA LEU A 81 6.42 -0.38 -16.85
C LEU A 81 5.30 -0.75 -15.85
N ASP A 82 4.66 -1.90 -16.03
CA ASP A 82 3.66 -2.40 -15.07
C ASP A 82 4.31 -2.68 -13.73
N TRP A 83 5.55 -3.16 -13.73
CA TRP A 83 6.30 -3.43 -12.51
C TRP A 83 6.63 -2.14 -11.75
N ASP A 84 7.04 -1.09 -12.45
CA ASP A 84 7.24 0.24 -11.87
C ASP A 84 5.91 0.84 -11.37
N GLN A 85 4.82 0.70 -12.12
CA GLN A 85 3.50 1.19 -11.71
C GLN A 85 2.96 0.43 -10.49
N TYR A 86 3.17 -0.89 -10.40
CA TYR A 86 2.86 -1.66 -9.21
C TYR A 86 3.70 -1.19 -8.02
N GLY A 87 5.01 -0.97 -8.22
CA GLY A 87 5.89 -0.45 -7.19
C GLY A 87 5.53 0.95 -6.72
N HIS A 88 5.02 1.80 -7.61
CA HIS A 88 4.47 3.11 -7.26
C HIS A 88 3.35 2.96 -6.22
N TYR A 89 2.36 2.11 -6.51
CA TYR A 89 1.23 1.93 -5.62
C TYR A 89 1.57 1.18 -4.33
N ALA A 90 2.42 0.14 -4.41
CA ALA A 90 2.71 -0.74 -3.28
C ALA A 90 3.73 -0.15 -2.29
N SER A 91 4.64 0.71 -2.74
CA SER A 91 5.78 1.17 -1.92
C SER A 91 6.01 2.68 -1.99
N GLU A 92 6.08 3.27 -3.19
CA GLU A 92 6.40 4.70 -3.31
C GLU A 92 5.39 5.60 -2.60
N LEU A 93 4.08 5.34 -2.76
CA LEU A 93 3.06 6.15 -2.08
C LEU A 93 3.18 6.11 -0.56
N VAL A 94 3.65 4.98 -0.01
CA VAL A 94 3.90 4.84 1.43
C VAL A 94 5.10 5.69 1.83
N VAL A 95 6.19 5.62 1.05
CA VAL A 95 7.38 6.47 1.24
C VAL A 95 7.01 7.96 1.18
N ILE A 96 6.26 8.39 0.17
CA ILE A 96 5.76 9.77 0.05
C ILE A 96 4.92 10.14 1.27
N GLY A 97 4.04 9.25 1.74
CA GLY A 97 3.23 9.46 2.93
C GLY A 97 4.09 9.73 4.17
N VAL A 98 5.10 8.89 4.42
CA VAL A 98 6.04 9.05 5.55
C VAL A 98 6.76 10.39 5.48
N PHE A 99 7.29 10.76 4.32
CA PHE A 99 8.00 12.04 4.14
C PHE A 99 7.08 13.25 4.32
N ARG A 100 5.82 13.17 3.87
CA ARG A 100 4.80 14.20 4.16
C ARG A 100 4.46 14.29 5.64
N LEU A 101 4.48 13.18 6.39
CA LEU A 101 4.32 13.19 7.85
C LEU A 101 5.51 13.88 8.53
N LEU A 102 6.75 13.56 8.11
CA LEU A 102 7.96 14.17 8.63
C LEU A 102 7.98 15.69 8.40
N SER A 103 7.70 16.15 7.19
CA SER A 103 7.61 17.58 6.92
C SER A 103 6.46 18.26 7.64
N ALA A 104 5.30 17.60 7.78
CA ALA A 104 4.20 18.14 8.59
C ALA A 104 4.55 18.24 10.08
N SER A 105 5.48 17.40 10.57
CA SER A 105 5.95 17.43 11.97
C SER A 105 6.99 18.50 12.26
N GLU A 106 7.50 19.19 11.23
CA GLU A 106 8.60 20.17 11.34
C GLU A 106 9.90 19.58 11.92
N LEU A 107 10.03 18.24 11.95
CA LEU A 107 11.23 17.53 12.40
C LEU A 107 12.28 17.39 11.30
N GLU A 108 11.89 17.56 10.04
CA GLU A 108 12.75 17.43 8.87
C GLU A 108 12.58 18.64 7.96
N ASP A 109 13.66 19.05 7.31
CA ASP A 109 13.61 20.09 6.29
C ASP A 109 12.75 19.61 5.09
N THR A 110 11.87 20.48 4.60
CA THR A 110 10.97 20.27 3.46
C THR A 110 11.60 19.78 2.13
N PRO A 111 12.88 20.03 1.77
CA PRO A 111 13.38 19.78 0.41
C PRO A 111 13.25 18.33 -0.08
N VAL A 112 13.25 17.34 0.81
CA VAL A 112 13.18 15.92 0.41
C VAL A 112 11.79 15.54 -0.13
N VAL A 113 10.72 16.21 0.33
CA VAL A 113 9.36 16.01 -0.17
C VAL A 113 9.17 16.62 -1.56
N GLU A 114 10.01 17.60 -1.92
CA GLU A 114 9.88 18.38 -3.14
C GLU A 114 10.55 17.74 -4.37
N ASP A 115 11.31 16.64 -4.21
CA ASP A 115 11.83 15.85 -5.35
C ASP A 115 11.12 14.49 -5.47
N PRO A 116 10.03 14.41 -6.26
CA PRO A 116 9.30 13.17 -6.52
C PRO A 116 10.19 12.05 -7.07
N ARG A 117 11.28 12.37 -7.77
CA ARG A 117 12.15 11.35 -8.39
C ARG A 117 12.91 10.58 -7.32
N LEU A 118 13.33 11.24 -6.24
CA LEU A 118 14.07 10.61 -5.15
C LEU A 118 13.15 9.65 -4.37
N LEU A 119 11.93 10.09 -4.06
CA LEU A 119 10.94 9.27 -3.36
C LEU A 119 10.49 8.07 -4.21
N ASN A 120 10.29 8.28 -5.52
CA ASN A 120 10.06 7.21 -6.48
C ASN A 120 11.20 6.18 -6.49
N SER A 121 12.44 6.66 -6.61
CA SER A 121 13.62 5.79 -6.64
C SER A 121 13.75 4.96 -5.36
N MET A 122 13.50 5.57 -4.20
CA MET A 122 13.57 4.87 -2.91
C MET A 122 12.46 3.83 -2.75
N GLY A 123 11.21 4.19 -3.11
CA GLY A 123 10.09 3.24 -3.08
C GLY A 123 10.31 2.04 -3.98
N LEU A 124 10.75 2.29 -5.23
CA LEU A 124 11.06 1.24 -6.19
C LEU A 124 12.24 0.37 -5.75
N MET A 125 13.28 0.95 -5.16
CA MET A 125 14.43 0.21 -4.64
C MET A 125 13.99 -0.80 -3.56
N PHE A 126 13.23 -0.37 -2.55
CA PHE A 126 12.74 -1.28 -1.52
C PHE A 126 11.82 -2.35 -2.08
N GLN A 127 10.93 -1.98 -2.99
CA GLN A 127 9.97 -2.91 -3.55
C GLN A 127 10.64 -3.98 -4.41
N LYS A 128 11.50 -3.57 -5.36
CA LYS A 128 12.17 -4.50 -6.26
C LYS A 128 13.15 -5.41 -5.51
N ALA A 129 13.84 -4.89 -4.50
CA ALA A 129 14.72 -5.72 -3.67
C ALA A 129 13.95 -6.83 -2.95
N ASN A 130 12.77 -6.53 -2.39
CA ASN A 130 11.91 -7.54 -1.76
C ASN A 130 11.37 -8.55 -2.79
N ILE A 131 10.81 -8.09 -3.92
CA ILE A 131 10.28 -8.98 -4.98
C ILE A 131 11.36 -9.93 -5.53
N ILE A 132 12.61 -9.48 -5.66
CA ILE A 132 13.71 -10.32 -6.13
C ILE A 132 14.08 -11.36 -5.05
N ARG A 133 14.16 -10.95 -3.78
CA ARG A 133 14.50 -11.84 -2.66
C ARG A 133 13.43 -12.90 -2.42
N ASP A 134 12.16 -12.52 -2.49
CA ASP A 134 11.03 -13.33 -2.04
C ASP A 134 10.45 -14.25 -3.14
N TYR A 135 11.12 -14.33 -4.30
CA TYR A 135 10.67 -15.10 -5.47
C TYR A 135 10.16 -16.51 -5.14
N LEU A 136 10.92 -17.29 -4.35
CA LEU A 136 10.54 -18.66 -4.03
C LEU A 136 9.29 -18.72 -3.13
N GLU A 137 9.19 -17.81 -2.16
CA GLU A 137 8.04 -17.72 -1.25
C GLU A 137 6.78 -17.34 -2.03
N ASP A 138 6.88 -16.33 -2.90
CA ASP A 138 5.79 -15.90 -3.76
C ASP A 138 5.29 -17.03 -4.66
N GLN A 139 6.19 -17.79 -5.30
CA GLN A 139 5.81 -18.93 -6.14
C GLN A 139 5.09 -20.03 -5.35
N LEU A 140 5.57 -20.36 -4.14
CA LEU A 140 4.92 -21.35 -3.27
C LEU A 140 3.51 -20.92 -2.84
N GLU A 141 3.28 -19.62 -2.73
CA GLU A 141 1.99 -19.04 -2.37
C GLU A 141 1.12 -18.69 -3.59
N GLY A 142 1.57 -19.03 -4.81
CA GLY A 142 0.84 -18.79 -6.05
C GLY A 142 0.76 -17.32 -6.46
N ARG A 143 1.76 -16.52 -6.05
CA ARG A 143 1.94 -15.12 -6.44
C ARG A 143 3.06 -14.98 -7.47
N ALA A 144 2.89 -14.04 -8.39
CA ALA A 144 3.90 -13.70 -9.38
C ALA A 144 3.99 -12.18 -9.51
N PHE A 145 5.17 -11.63 -9.21
CA PHE A 145 5.43 -10.19 -9.32
C PHE A 145 6.59 -9.85 -10.25
N TRP A 146 7.28 -10.86 -10.78
CA TRP A 146 8.27 -10.67 -11.82
C TRP A 146 7.56 -10.34 -13.13
N PRO A 147 8.01 -9.34 -13.89
CA PRO A 147 7.37 -8.97 -15.14
C PRO A 147 7.56 -10.08 -16.18
N GLY A 148 6.50 -10.36 -16.94
CA GLY A 148 6.54 -11.31 -18.05
C GLY A 148 7.67 -11.00 -19.05
N GLU A 149 7.93 -9.73 -19.33
CA GLU A 149 9.02 -9.25 -20.19
C GLU A 149 10.42 -9.72 -19.73
N ALA A 150 10.63 -9.91 -18.43
CA ALA A 150 11.89 -10.38 -17.87
C ALA A 150 11.94 -11.91 -17.72
N SER A 151 10.82 -12.59 -17.95
CA SER A 151 10.73 -14.04 -17.88
C SER A 151 11.18 -14.61 -19.22
N MET A 152 12.38 -15.19 -19.28
CA MET A 152 12.81 -15.93 -20.46
C MET A 152 11.98 -17.22 -20.55
N ASP A 153 11.20 -17.37 -21.63
CA ASP A 153 10.72 -18.66 -22.09
C ASP A 153 11.88 -19.62 -22.41
#